data_AF-A0A2V5JDU9-F1
#
_entry.id   AF-A0A2V5JDU9-F1
#
_cell.length_a   1.000
_cell.length_b   1.000
_cell.length_c   1.000
_cell.angle_alpha   90.00
_cell.angle_beta   90.00
_cell.angle_gamma   90.00
#
_symmetry.space_group_name_H-M   'P 1'
#
loop_
_entity.id
_entity.type
_entity.pdbx_description
1 polymer ?
#
loop_
_entity_poly.entity_id
_entity_poly.type
_entity_poly.pdbx_seq_one_letter_code
_entity_poly.pdbx_strand_id
1 'polypeptide(L)'
;MGITKLLSVAISLVTPILVNAQAPAFTQVIVFGDSLSDDGNIAHRARDLVGFSYPSSNFNYSDYRVTDDTNTSPAANLYVGTWHEQLEKTFLRLAVAKNSLDGGTDYAFGSATTKDGTQDLSRYQPSAIGFGLPELDRISLWVV
;
A
#
# COMPACT_ATOMS: atom_id res chain seq x y z
N MET A 1 -14.35 41.27 65.17
CA MET A 1 -15.57 40.75 64.52
C MET A 1 -15.37 40.92 63.02
N GLY A 2 -14.76 39.94 62.33
CA GLY A 2 -15.45 38.90 61.53
C GLY A 2 -15.90 39.53 60.21
N ILE A 3 -15.49 39.16 59.00
CA ILE A 3 -15.47 37.83 58.37
C ILE A 3 -14.66 37.97 57.06
N THR A 4 -13.52 37.30 56.92
CA THR A 4 -12.84 37.17 55.62
C THR A 4 -13.58 36.13 54.78
N LYS A 5 -14.24 36.57 53.70
CA LYS A 5 -14.87 35.68 52.72
C LYS A 5 -13.79 34.98 51.90
N LEU A 6 -13.57 33.70 52.18
CA LEU A 6 -12.92 32.75 51.28
C LEU A 6 -13.83 32.56 50.06
N LEU A 7 -13.35 32.89 48.86
CA LEU A 7 -13.89 32.33 47.63
C LEU A 7 -12.81 31.45 47.01
N SER A 8 -13.00 30.14 47.17
CA SER A 8 -12.14 29.08 46.70
C SER A 8 -12.03 29.12 45.16
N VAL A 9 -10.83 29.39 44.65
CA VAL A 9 -10.51 29.14 43.25
C VAL A 9 -10.27 27.64 43.11
N ALA A 10 -11.25 26.93 42.55
CA ALA A 10 -11.07 25.54 42.16
C ALA A 10 -10.14 25.51 40.94
N ILE A 11 -8.84 25.30 41.17
CA ILE A 11 -7.88 24.97 40.13
C ILE A 11 -8.19 23.53 39.72
N SER A 12 -8.99 23.37 38.67
CA SER A 12 -9.14 22.07 38.02
C SER A 12 -7.80 21.74 37.36
N LEU A 13 -7.01 20.87 38.00
CA LEU A 13 -5.85 20.25 37.38
C LEU A 13 -6.34 19.46 36.17
N VAL A 14 -6.27 20.06 34.99
CA VAL A 14 -6.35 19.35 33.71
C VAL A 14 -5.09 18.50 33.64
N THR A 15 -5.14 17.32 34.24
CA THR A 15 -4.12 16.29 34.02
C THR A 15 -4.23 15.94 32.54
N PRO A 16 -3.19 16.16 31.72
CA PRO A 16 -3.21 15.62 30.37
C PRO A 16 -3.33 14.11 30.53
N ILE A 17 -4.45 13.56 30.04
CA ILE A 17 -4.60 12.12 29.87
C ILE A 17 -3.50 11.77 28.89
N LEU A 18 -2.39 11.25 29.40
CA LEU A 18 -1.36 10.65 28.58
C LEU A 18 -2.05 9.42 27.98
N VAL A 19 -2.60 9.57 26.77
CA VAL A 19 -2.99 8.44 25.96
C VAL A 19 -1.68 7.70 25.72
N ASN A 20 -1.47 6.62 26.48
CA ASN A 20 -0.35 5.71 26.24
C ASN A 20 -0.63 5.04 24.90
N ALA A 21 -0.31 5.73 23.81
CA ALA A 21 -0.27 5.15 22.49
C ALA A 21 0.79 4.06 22.56
N GLN A 22 0.35 2.83 22.81
CA GLN A 22 1.22 1.69 22.85
C GLN A 22 2.00 1.68 21.54
N ALA A 23 3.33 1.71 21.64
CA ALA A 23 4.19 1.64 20.48
C ALA A 23 3.72 0.44 19.62
N PRO A 24 3.63 0.61 18.28
CA PRO A 24 3.23 -0.48 17.41
C PRO A 24 4.02 -1.74 17.75
N ALA A 25 3.34 -2.88 17.88
CA ALA A 25 3.99 -4.16 18.19
C ALA A 25 4.96 -4.63 17.09
N PHE A 26 4.96 -3.93 15.95
CA PHE A 26 5.76 -4.17 14.78
C PHE A 26 6.22 -2.84 14.18
N THR A 27 7.40 -2.82 13.57
CA THR A 27 8.00 -1.60 13.00
C THR A 27 7.89 -1.53 11.47
N GLN A 28 7.37 -2.58 10.85
CA GLN A 28 7.33 -2.72 9.40
C GLN A 28 6.15 -3.60 8.98
N VAL A 29 5.65 -3.33 7.78
CA VAL A 29 4.69 -4.17 7.07
C VAL A 29 5.39 -4.79 5.86
N ILE A 30 5.11 -6.08 5.64
CA ILE A 30 5.56 -6.83 4.48
C ILE A 30 4.31 -7.19 3.69
N VAL A 31 4.27 -6.80 2.43
CA VAL A 31 3.06 -6.90 1.59
C VAL A 31 3.22 -8.05 0.61
N PHE A 32 2.17 -8.83 0.46
CA PHE A 32 2.04 -9.94 -0.46
C PHE A 32 0.68 -9.82 -1.12
N GLY A 33 0.60 -9.99 -2.44
CA GLY A 33 -0.67 -9.91 -3.13
C GLY A 33 -0.55 -9.71 -4.63
N ASP A 34 -1.62 -9.16 -5.19
CA ASP A 34 -1.79 -8.87 -6.59
C ASP A 34 -1.80 -7.35 -6.87
N SER A 35 -2.37 -6.93 -8.00
CA SER A 35 -2.53 -5.53 -8.39
C SER A 35 -3.19 -4.62 -7.36
N LEU A 36 -4.02 -5.18 -6.46
CA LEU A 36 -4.69 -4.40 -5.42
C LEU A 36 -3.70 -3.88 -4.38
N SER A 37 -2.51 -4.48 -4.29
CA SER A 37 -1.47 -4.09 -3.35
C SER A 37 -0.19 -3.65 -4.05
N ASP A 38 0.12 -4.17 -5.24
CA ASP A 38 1.36 -3.87 -5.97
C ASP A 38 1.59 -2.37 -6.21
N ASP A 39 2.72 -1.89 -5.71
CA ASP A 39 3.16 -0.51 -5.81
C ASP A 39 4.29 -0.27 -6.84
N GLY A 40 4.57 -1.25 -7.71
CA GLY A 40 5.40 -1.06 -8.91
C GLY A 40 6.23 -2.26 -9.37
N ASN A 41 6.14 -3.42 -8.72
CA ASN A 41 6.87 -4.62 -9.10
C ASN A 41 6.51 -5.07 -10.52
N ILE A 42 5.22 -5.10 -10.89
CA ILE A 42 4.83 -5.48 -12.25
C ILE A 42 5.33 -4.49 -13.30
N ALA A 43 5.34 -3.20 -12.99
CA ALA A 43 5.78 -2.15 -13.90
C ALA A 43 7.30 -2.13 -14.09
N HIS A 44 8.05 -2.41 -13.02
CA HIS A 44 9.50 -2.65 -13.10
C HIS A 44 9.76 -3.85 -14.01
N ARG A 45 9.11 -4.99 -13.76
CA ARG A 45 9.28 -6.19 -14.58
C ARG A 45 8.91 -5.96 -16.05
N ALA A 46 7.82 -5.25 -16.32
CA ALA A 46 7.41 -4.91 -17.68
C ALA A 46 8.47 -4.06 -18.38
N ARG A 47 9.01 -3.05 -17.69
CA ARG A 47 10.10 -2.21 -18.22
C ARG A 47 11.30 -3.05 -18.61
N ASP A 48 11.70 -4.00 -17.77
CA ASP A 48 12.87 -4.84 -18.01
C ASP A 48 12.66 -5.84 -19.15
N LEU A 49 11.44 -6.38 -19.31
CA LEU A 49 11.14 -7.42 -20.30
C LEU A 49 10.80 -6.86 -21.68
N VAL A 50 9.98 -5.80 -21.73
CA VAL A 50 9.37 -5.30 -22.97
C VAL A 50 9.66 -3.82 -23.23
N GLY A 51 10.48 -3.16 -22.40
CA GLY A 51 10.94 -1.80 -22.62
C GLY A 51 9.92 -0.71 -22.30
N PHE A 52 8.77 -1.05 -21.71
CA PHE A 52 7.79 -0.10 -21.21
C PHE A 52 7.18 -0.56 -19.89
N SER A 53 6.78 0.39 -19.04
CA SER A 53 6.09 0.10 -17.79
C SER A 53 4.59 0.03 -17.98
N TYR A 54 3.97 -0.98 -17.36
CA TYR A 54 2.53 -1.01 -17.08
C TYR A 54 2.32 -1.49 -15.64
N PRO A 55 1.44 -0.87 -14.84
CA PRO A 55 0.68 0.35 -15.12
C PRO A 55 1.59 1.56 -15.29
N SER A 56 1.17 2.58 -16.03
CA SER A 56 1.92 3.84 -16.15
C SER A 56 1.04 4.97 -16.69
N SER A 57 1.60 6.19 -16.75
CA SER A 57 0.92 7.39 -17.26
C SER A 57 0.43 7.24 -18.71
N ASN A 58 1.10 6.43 -19.52
CA ASN A 58 0.66 6.11 -20.88
C ASN A 58 -0.70 5.39 -20.93
N PHE A 59 -1.14 4.83 -19.79
CA PHE A 59 -2.38 4.06 -19.64
C PHE A 59 -3.33 4.68 -18.61
N ASN A 60 -3.19 5.98 -18.31
CA ASN A 60 -4.00 6.70 -17.32
C ASN A 60 -3.89 6.14 -15.89
N TYR A 61 -2.72 5.58 -15.55
CA TYR A 61 -2.34 5.25 -14.18
C TYR A 61 -1.19 6.18 -13.73
N SER A 62 -0.97 6.29 -12.42
CA SER A 62 0.16 7.05 -11.88
C SER A 62 0.98 6.19 -10.95
N ASP A 63 2.26 6.53 -10.83
CA ASP A 63 3.21 5.89 -9.93
C ASP A 63 3.17 4.35 -10.01
N TYR A 64 2.87 3.77 -11.18
CA TYR A 64 2.92 2.33 -11.42
C TYR A 64 1.93 1.45 -10.64
N ARG A 65 0.88 2.04 -10.05
CA ARG A 65 -0.16 1.31 -9.30
C ARG A 65 -1.43 1.11 -10.14
N VAL A 66 -2.21 0.06 -9.86
CA VAL A 66 -3.54 -0.15 -10.48
C VAL A 66 -4.62 0.60 -9.69
N THR A 67 -4.51 1.92 -9.64
CA THR A 67 -5.49 2.82 -9.02
C THR A 67 -5.40 4.22 -9.64
N ASP A 68 -6.45 5.01 -9.45
CA ASP A 68 -6.42 6.44 -9.74
C ASP A 68 -5.52 7.18 -8.74
N ASP A 69 -4.96 8.30 -9.18
CA ASP A 69 -4.15 9.23 -8.40
C ASP A 69 -4.47 10.68 -8.83
N THR A 70 -3.75 11.66 -8.29
CA THR A 70 -3.79 13.07 -8.66
C THR A 70 -3.51 13.35 -10.14
N ASN A 71 -2.74 12.49 -10.80
CA ASN A 71 -2.36 12.63 -12.21
C ASN A 71 -3.15 11.71 -13.17
N THR A 72 -4.19 11.02 -12.68
CA THR A 72 -5.09 10.22 -13.53
C THR A 72 -6.33 11.02 -13.94
N SER A 73 -7.12 10.47 -14.86
CA SER A 73 -8.40 11.02 -15.33
C SER A 73 -9.52 9.97 -15.20
N PRO A 74 -10.46 10.12 -14.25
CA PRO A 74 -10.57 11.21 -13.28
C PRO A 74 -9.42 11.20 -12.27
N ALA A 75 -9.14 12.37 -11.69
CA ALA A 75 -8.13 12.51 -10.65
C ALA A 75 -8.70 12.11 -9.27
N ALA A 76 -7.92 11.34 -8.51
CA ALA A 76 -8.20 11.09 -7.10
C ALA A 76 -7.61 12.22 -6.23
N ASN A 77 -8.41 12.77 -5.32
CA ASN A 77 -8.02 13.92 -4.50
C ASN A 77 -8.00 13.63 -2.98
N LEU A 78 -8.55 12.49 -2.55
CA LEU A 78 -8.69 12.13 -1.13
C LEU A 78 -7.78 10.98 -0.73
N TYR A 79 -7.73 9.94 -1.55
CA TYR A 79 -6.91 8.76 -1.31
C TYR A 79 -6.11 8.47 -2.58
N VAL A 80 -4.80 8.29 -2.41
CA VAL A 80 -3.83 8.04 -3.49
C VAL A 80 -2.95 6.86 -3.11
N GLY A 81 -2.44 6.12 -4.09
CA GLY A 81 -1.75 4.86 -3.83
C GLY A 81 -2.68 3.73 -3.36
N THR A 82 -2.10 2.56 -3.08
CA THR A 82 -2.87 1.35 -2.72
C THR A 82 -3.29 1.36 -1.25
N TRP A 83 -4.15 0.42 -0.86
CA TRP A 83 -4.73 0.36 0.49
C TRP A 83 -3.67 0.23 1.59
N HIS A 84 -2.58 -0.51 1.35
CA HIS A 84 -1.54 -0.71 2.35
C HIS A 84 -0.75 0.59 2.59
N GLU A 85 -0.50 1.37 1.53
CA GLU A 85 0.18 2.67 1.66
C GLU A 85 -0.64 3.61 2.55
N GLN A 86 -1.97 3.59 2.41
CA GLN A 86 -2.88 4.34 3.28
C GLN A 86 -2.90 3.79 4.71
N LEU A 87 -2.90 2.46 4.88
CA LEU A 87 -2.83 1.82 6.19
C LEU A 87 -1.57 2.25 6.95
N GLU A 88 -0.41 2.09 6.31
CA GLU A 88 0.91 2.36 6.87
C GLU A 88 1.08 3.84 7.21
N LYS A 89 0.76 4.73 6.26
CA LYS A 89 0.96 6.17 6.40
C LYS A 89 -0.03 6.82 7.37
N THR A 90 -1.32 6.51 7.22
CA THR A 90 -2.38 7.24 7.90
C THR A 90 -2.69 6.68 9.28
N PHE A 91 -2.73 5.35 9.40
CA PHE A 91 -3.22 4.69 10.62
C PHE A 91 -2.09 4.17 11.50
N LEU A 92 -1.08 3.54 10.89
CA LEU A 92 0.01 2.92 11.65
C LEU A 92 1.19 3.86 11.89
N ARG A 93 1.30 4.93 11.10
CA ARG A 93 2.44 5.88 11.10
C ARG A 93 3.78 5.16 10.92
N LEU A 94 3.80 4.16 10.05
CA LEU A 94 4.99 3.40 9.68
C LEU A 94 5.53 3.86 8.33
N ALA A 95 6.78 3.48 8.03
CA ALA A 95 7.29 3.60 6.68
C ALA A 95 6.44 2.74 5.73
N VAL A 96 6.11 3.30 4.57
CA VAL A 96 5.29 2.62 3.56
C VAL A 96 6.13 1.52 2.89
N ALA A 97 5.58 0.31 2.77
CA ALA A 97 6.20 -0.75 1.99
C ALA A 97 6.33 -0.32 0.52
N LYS A 98 7.51 -0.55 -0.05
CA LYS A 98 7.85 -0.23 -1.45
C LYS A 98 8.20 -1.49 -2.23
N ASN A 99 8.08 -1.44 -3.54
CA ASN A 99 8.27 -2.60 -4.39
C ASN A 99 9.62 -3.28 -4.12
N SER A 100 9.58 -4.60 -4.05
CA SER A 100 10.72 -5.44 -3.72
C SER A 100 11.82 -5.41 -4.78
N LEU A 101 11.47 -5.17 -6.05
CA LEU A 101 12.44 -5.07 -7.13
C LEU A 101 13.32 -3.81 -7.06
N ASP A 102 12.88 -2.77 -6.35
CA ASP A 102 13.65 -1.57 -5.99
C ASP A 102 14.19 -1.62 -4.55
N GLY A 103 14.15 -2.79 -3.89
CA GLY A 103 14.74 -3.05 -2.57
C GLY A 103 13.81 -2.81 -1.38
N GLY A 104 12.50 -2.67 -1.59
CA GLY A 104 11.53 -2.53 -0.51
C GLY A 104 10.93 -3.86 -0.01
N THR A 105 9.78 -3.79 0.66
CA THR A 105 9.09 -4.93 1.29
C THR A 105 7.66 -5.17 0.81
N ASP A 106 7.29 -4.58 -0.31
CA ASP A 106 6.11 -5.00 -1.07
C ASP A 106 6.51 -6.06 -2.11
N TYR A 107 6.07 -7.28 -1.89
CA TYR A 107 6.23 -8.44 -2.78
C TYR A 107 4.96 -8.73 -3.60
N ALA A 108 3.96 -7.85 -3.59
CA ALA A 108 2.80 -7.97 -4.45
C ALA A 108 3.18 -7.76 -5.92
N PHE A 109 2.51 -8.47 -6.82
CA PHE A 109 2.70 -8.32 -8.26
C PHE A 109 1.36 -8.32 -8.98
N GLY A 110 1.14 -7.38 -9.90
CA GLY A 110 -0.13 -7.15 -10.62
C GLY A 110 -0.96 -8.39 -10.99
N SER A 111 -0.32 -9.42 -11.55
CA SER A 111 -0.98 -10.64 -12.04
C SER A 111 -0.90 -11.84 -11.08
N ALA A 112 -0.52 -11.63 -9.82
CA ALA A 112 -0.35 -12.73 -8.87
C ALA A 112 -1.67 -13.50 -8.65
N THR A 113 -1.58 -14.82 -8.58
CA THR A 113 -2.72 -15.71 -8.29
C THR A 113 -2.50 -16.50 -7.02
N THR A 114 -3.59 -16.88 -6.35
CA THR A 114 -3.54 -17.79 -5.20
C THR A 114 -3.26 -19.22 -5.68
N LYS A 115 -2.04 -19.70 -5.44
CA LYS A 115 -1.65 -21.08 -5.77
C LYS A 115 -0.49 -21.55 -4.89
N ASP A 116 -0.22 -22.84 -4.91
CA ASP A 116 0.90 -23.52 -4.22
C ASP A 116 2.28 -23.26 -4.83
N GLY A 117 2.45 -22.18 -5.60
CA GLY A 117 3.70 -21.89 -6.32
C GLY A 117 3.92 -22.69 -7.60
N THR A 118 3.03 -23.63 -7.97
CA THR A 118 3.13 -24.34 -9.26
C THR A 118 2.33 -23.63 -10.34
N GLN A 119 2.86 -23.46 -11.55
CA GLN A 119 2.08 -22.98 -12.70
C GLN A 119 1.80 -24.13 -13.66
N ASP A 120 0.52 -24.34 -14.01
CA ASP A 120 0.18 -25.18 -15.15
C ASP A 120 0.25 -24.30 -16.40
N LEU A 121 1.38 -24.39 -17.09
CA LEU A 121 1.68 -23.62 -18.30
C LEU A 121 0.73 -23.95 -19.48
N SER A 122 -0.09 -25.00 -19.36
CA SER A 122 -1.02 -25.44 -20.42
C SER A 122 -2.35 -24.68 -20.44
N ARG A 123 -2.66 -23.92 -19.38
CA ARG A 123 -3.97 -23.29 -19.17
C ARG A 123 -3.90 -21.78 -19.05
N TYR A 124 -3.11 -21.14 -19.92
CA TYR A 124 -3.15 -19.68 -20.08
C TYR A 124 -4.57 -19.25 -20.46
N GLN A 125 -5.31 -18.79 -19.46
CA GLN A 125 -6.50 -17.97 -19.62
C GLN A 125 -6.01 -16.56 -19.31
N PRO A 126 -6.11 -15.60 -20.24
CA PRO A 126 -5.88 -14.20 -19.90
C PRO A 126 -6.77 -13.87 -18.70
N SER A 127 -6.20 -13.49 -17.57
CA SER A 127 -7.01 -12.90 -16.51
C SER A 127 -7.66 -11.64 -17.07
N ALA A 128 -8.74 -11.13 -16.46
CA ALA A 128 -9.37 -9.88 -16.92
C ALA A 128 -8.43 -8.64 -16.85
N ILE A 129 -7.23 -8.83 -16.30
CA ILE A 129 -6.13 -7.87 -16.17
C ILE A 129 -4.90 -8.29 -17.01
N GLY A 130 -4.97 -9.43 -17.71
CA GLY A 130 -3.87 -10.04 -18.44
C GLY A 130 -3.49 -9.22 -19.66
N PHE A 131 -2.21 -8.85 -19.76
CA PHE A 131 -1.67 -7.95 -20.77
C PHE A 131 -1.64 -8.50 -22.19
N GLY A 132 -2.17 -9.71 -22.42
CA GLY A 132 -1.95 -10.46 -23.66
C GLY A 132 -0.47 -10.77 -23.91
N LEU A 133 0.39 -10.56 -22.91
CA LEU A 133 1.82 -10.81 -22.92
C LEU A 133 2.11 -11.94 -21.91
N PRO A 134 2.28 -13.19 -22.38
CA PRO A 134 2.45 -14.36 -21.53
C PRO A 134 3.65 -14.30 -20.58
N GLU A 135 4.58 -13.36 -20.78
CA GLU A 135 5.77 -13.15 -19.93
C GLU A 135 5.43 -12.40 -18.62
N LEU A 136 4.43 -11.51 -18.65
CA LEU A 136 4.06 -10.64 -17.52
C LEU A 136 3.08 -11.31 -16.54
N ASP A 137 2.32 -12.29 -17.02
CA ASP A 137 1.31 -13.00 -16.23
C ASP A 137 1.89 -14.17 -15.38
N ARG A 138 3.22 -14.40 -15.45
CA ARG A 138 3.90 -15.58 -14.86
C ARG A 138 4.29 -15.41 -13.40
N ILE A 139 3.38 -14.98 -12.53
CA ILE A 139 3.75 -14.71 -11.14
C ILE A 139 2.87 -15.51 -10.17
N SER A 140 3.47 -16.52 -9.55
CA SER A 140 2.93 -17.21 -8.39
C SER A 140 3.68 -16.72 -7.16
N LEU A 141 2.95 -16.28 -6.14
CA LEU A 141 3.54 -15.74 -4.93
C LEU A 141 3.85 -16.88 -3.95
N TRP A 142 5.10 -16.95 -3.49
CA TRP A 142 5.51 -17.82 -2.39
C TRP A 142 5.05 -17.20 -1.07
N VAL A 143 4.32 -17.97 -0.27
CA VAL A 143 4.26 -17.77 1.18
C VAL A 143 5.26 -18.78 1.75
N VAL A 144 6.34 -18.30 2.36
CA VAL A 144 7.21 -19.14 3.19
C VAL A 144 6.60 -19.27 4.57
#